data_AF-R5ED86-F1
#
_entry.id   AF-R5ED86-F1
#
_cell.length_a   1.000
_cell.length_b   1.000
_cell.length_c   1.000
_cell.angle_alpha   90.00
_cell.angle_beta   90.00
_cell.angle_gamma   90.00
#
_symmetry.space_group_name_H-M   'P 1'
#
loop_
_entity.id
_entity.type
_entity.pdbx_description
1 polymer ?
#
loop_
_entity_poly.entity_id
_entity_poly.type
_entity_poly.pdbx_seq_one_letter_code
_entity_poly.pdbx_strand_id
1 'polypeptide(L)'
;MKTKTSRILAVVLIFQLLAFSACAGWLIYDAKVDRSGWAEKDGVRFYRDFHAKPVTGWLDIDGQRYFFLEGGIPATGWLEQDGVTRYFGSDGVMLTGWQTIGGKTYCFGDDGGMLTGWQQLDGVPCYLPDGVLATGWQEIDGKRYYFGDDGKMQTGFTNIGGDIYYLDEGGQPLTGDVFIGENRYHFSDEGVMHTGWLTSEDGLRYYQADGTMVTAWQEIGGKRYYFGENGAATIGWYQEGEYNYYFLSDGSAAVGPTEIDGETHFFTPKGMEVILVNAAHPIPSYYTVNPVIVVDWHQVDQRCYEPLMQMLSDCSGAGIEYIFNCGYRTMQEQTDILEKRTQEHMKEFDLDFDEARKKALETVAVPGTSEHQMGLAVDISGEAANIWLAEHCWEYGFILRYTEEKASITGITNEPWHFRYVGREISMDMKDSGLCLEEYLGAA
;
A
#
# COMPACT_ATOMS: atom_id res chain seq x y z
N MET A 1 21.52 61.06 -113.63
CA MET A 1 21.36 61.21 -112.17
C MET A 1 20.42 60.19 -111.50
N LYS A 2 19.92 59.12 -112.16
CA LYS A 2 18.93 58.18 -111.57
C LYS A 2 19.49 56.86 -111.02
N THR A 3 20.78 56.55 -111.19
CA THR A 3 21.36 55.23 -110.84
C THR A 3 22.08 55.18 -109.49
N LYS A 4 22.55 56.30 -108.94
CA LYS A 4 23.17 56.34 -107.60
C LYS A 4 22.13 56.24 -106.47
N THR A 5 20.97 56.88 -106.64
CA THR A 5 19.93 56.95 -105.61
C THR A 5 19.23 55.60 -105.40
N SER A 6 19.04 54.80 -106.45
CA SER A 6 18.44 53.45 -106.37
C SER A 6 19.35 52.43 -105.66
N ARG A 7 20.68 52.51 -105.84
CA ARG A 7 21.63 51.64 -105.13
C ARG A 7 21.74 51.98 -103.65
N ILE A 8 21.67 53.26 -103.30
CA ILE A 8 21.64 53.70 -101.89
C ILE A 8 20.33 53.26 -101.22
N LEU A 9 19.18 53.38 -101.90
CA LEU A 9 17.89 52.94 -101.35
C LEU A 9 17.85 51.42 -101.10
N ALA A 10 18.41 50.62 -102.02
CA ALA A 10 18.50 49.16 -101.87
C ALA A 10 19.42 48.73 -100.72
N VAL A 11 20.56 49.40 -100.55
CA VAL A 11 21.48 49.15 -99.42
C VAL A 11 20.83 49.56 -98.09
N VAL A 12 20.13 50.69 -98.03
CA VAL A 12 19.39 51.12 -96.84
C VAL A 12 18.26 50.14 -96.49
N LEU A 13 17.51 49.63 -97.48
CA LEU A 13 16.48 48.62 -97.25
C LEU A 13 17.07 47.29 -96.74
N ILE A 14 18.22 46.87 -97.27
CA ILE A 14 18.92 45.66 -96.82
C ILE A 14 19.45 45.82 -95.38
N PHE A 15 19.99 46.99 -95.02
CA PHE A 15 20.39 47.28 -93.64
C PHE A 15 19.20 47.36 -92.68
N GLN A 16 18.05 47.89 -93.11
CA GLN A 16 16.82 47.88 -92.31
C GLN A 16 16.26 46.46 -92.13
N LEU A 17 16.26 45.62 -93.17
CA LEU A 17 15.85 44.21 -93.08
C LEU A 17 16.81 43.37 -92.23
N LEU A 18 18.13 43.59 -92.32
CA LEU A 18 19.12 42.94 -91.46
C LEU A 18 18.98 43.38 -90.00
N ALA A 19 18.73 44.66 -89.73
CA ALA A 19 18.44 45.17 -88.39
C ALA A 19 17.13 44.59 -87.83
N PHE A 20 16.08 44.46 -88.65
CA PHE A 20 14.84 43.77 -88.27
C PHE A 20 15.08 42.28 -87.99
N SER A 21 15.93 41.60 -88.77
CA SER A 21 16.27 40.18 -88.55
C SER A 21 17.16 39.95 -87.33
N ALA A 22 18.06 40.88 -87.01
CA ALA A 22 18.93 40.84 -85.83
C ALA A 22 18.14 41.18 -84.56
N CYS A 23 17.23 42.16 -84.61
CA CYS A 23 16.30 42.46 -83.53
C CYS A 23 15.30 41.31 -83.33
N ALA A 24 14.78 40.69 -84.39
CA ALA A 24 13.91 39.51 -84.29
C ALA A 24 14.68 38.29 -83.74
N GLY A 25 15.92 38.06 -84.18
CA GLY A 25 16.78 36.99 -83.66
C GLY A 25 17.18 37.21 -82.19
N TRP A 26 17.43 38.45 -81.78
CA TRP A 26 17.68 38.81 -80.38
C TRP A 26 16.42 38.68 -79.51
N LEU A 27 15.25 39.11 -79.99
CA LEU A 27 13.96 38.90 -79.32
C LEU A 27 13.61 37.40 -79.19
N ILE A 28 13.92 36.58 -80.20
CA ILE A 28 13.71 35.13 -80.18
C ILE A 28 14.73 34.43 -79.26
N TYR A 29 15.98 34.90 -79.21
CA TYR A 29 17.00 34.40 -78.29
C TYR A 29 16.66 34.76 -76.84
N ASP A 30 16.38 36.03 -76.56
CA ASP A 30 16.04 36.56 -75.24
C ASP A 30 14.80 35.89 -74.63
N ALA A 31 13.81 35.55 -75.46
CA ALA A 31 12.62 34.81 -75.05
C ALA A 31 12.85 33.31 -74.75
N LYS A 32 14.03 32.75 -75.03
CA LYS A 32 14.36 31.33 -74.85
C LYS A 32 15.54 31.06 -73.91
N VAL A 33 16.17 32.10 -73.35
CA VAL A 33 17.20 31.92 -72.32
C VAL A 33 16.52 31.76 -70.96
N ASP A 34 16.71 30.59 -70.35
CA ASP A 34 16.32 30.37 -68.96
C ASP A 34 17.22 31.21 -68.03
N ARG A 35 16.59 32.12 -67.28
CA ARG A 35 17.25 32.94 -66.25
C ARG A 35 16.69 32.66 -64.86
N SER A 36 15.97 31.56 -64.71
CA SER A 36 15.45 31.15 -63.42
C SER A 36 16.56 30.69 -62.49
N GLY A 37 16.27 30.72 -61.20
CA GLY A 37 17.19 30.23 -60.18
C GLY A 37 17.55 31.26 -59.12
N TRP A 38 18.43 30.83 -58.23
CA TRP A 38 18.96 31.65 -57.15
C TRP A 38 19.85 32.77 -57.68
N ALA A 39 19.69 33.94 -57.08
CA ALA A 39 20.45 35.13 -57.34
C ALA A 39 20.82 35.81 -56.03
N GLU A 40 21.89 36.61 -56.06
CA GLU A 40 22.30 37.40 -54.91
C GLU A 40 22.64 38.82 -55.36
N LYS A 41 22.21 39.79 -54.57
CA LYS A 41 22.55 41.20 -54.76
C LYS A 41 22.65 41.86 -53.39
N ASP A 42 23.75 42.59 -53.15
CA ASP A 42 23.99 43.32 -51.90
C ASP A 42 23.85 42.44 -50.64
N GLY A 43 24.23 41.16 -50.74
CA GLY A 43 24.14 40.17 -49.66
C GLY A 43 22.75 39.55 -49.44
N VAL A 44 21.75 39.91 -50.25
CA VAL A 44 20.39 39.35 -50.18
C VAL A 44 20.20 38.32 -51.28
N ARG A 45 19.85 37.09 -50.89
CA ARG A 45 19.47 36.02 -51.83
C ARG A 45 18.00 36.14 -52.23
N PHE A 46 17.71 35.93 -53.51
CA PHE A 46 16.36 35.93 -54.06
C PHE A 46 16.23 34.94 -55.24
N TYR A 47 15.01 34.52 -55.56
CA TYR A 47 14.73 33.58 -56.65
C TYR A 47 14.02 34.26 -57.82
N ARG A 48 14.43 33.93 -59.03
CA ARG A 48 13.88 34.48 -60.27
C ARG A 48 13.19 33.42 -61.13
N ASP A 49 12.20 33.84 -61.89
CA ASP A 49 11.54 33.04 -62.92
C ASP A 49 12.37 32.97 -64.20
N PHE A 50 11.87 32.23 -65.19
CA PHE A 50 12.52 32.06 -66.49
C PHE A 50 12.86 33.40 -67.17
N HIS A 51 12.09 34.46 -66.90
CA HIS A 51 12.25 35.80 -67.47
C HIS A 51 13.03 36.76 -66.56
N ALA A 52 13.75 36.25 -65.56
CA ALA A 52 14.51 37.00 -64.57
C ALA A 52 13.66 37.91 -63.64
N LYS A 53 12.34 37.70 -63.57
CA LYS A 53 11.47 38.41 -62.62
C LYS A 53 11.47 37.71 -61.27
N PRO A 54 11.38 38.44 -60.14
CA PRO A 54 11.30 37.80 -58.83
C PRO A 54 10.06 36.91 -58.70
N VAL A 55 10.24 35.68 -58.21
CA VAL A 55 9.13 34.78 -57.88
C VAL A 55 8.53 35.19 -56.54
N THR A 56 7.21 35.16 -56.39
CA THR A 56 6.53 35.38 -55.10
C THR A 56 5.60 34.21 -54.80
N GLY A 57 5.39 33.91 -53.53
CA GLY A 57 4.55 32.80 -53.08
C GLY A 57 5.30 31.46 -53.03
N TRP A 58 4.54 30.37 -53.01
CA TRP A 58 5.06 29.01 -52.87
C TRP A 58 5.84 28.55 -54.10
N LEU A 59 7.00 27.95 -53.87
CA LEU A 59 7.77 27.28 -54.91
C LEU A 59 8.54 26.09 -54.32
N ASP A 60 8.49 24.96 -55.02
CA ASP A 60 9.30 23.78 -54.73
C ASP A 60 10.57 23.80 -55.58
N ILE A 61 11.72 23.66 -54.93
CA ILE A 61 13.05 23.64 -55.56
C ILE A 61 13.76 22.40 -55.03
N ASP A 62 14.08 21.45 -55.90
CA ASP A 62 14.81 20.22 -55.57
C ASP A 62 14.20 19.42 -54.39
N GLY A 63 12.87 19.41 -54.30
CA GLY A 63 12.12 18.72 -53.24
C GLY A 63 12.03 19.47 -51.92
N GLN A 64 12.54 20.70 -51.85
CA GLN A 64 12.39 21.60 -50.69
C GLN A 64 11.39 22.70 -51.02
N ARG A 65 10.54 23.01 -50.03
CA ARG A 65 9.45 23.97 -50.20
C ARG A 65 9.84 25.33 -49.61
N TYR A 66 9.65 26.38 -50.40
CA TYR A 66 9.97 27.77 -50.05
C TYR A 66 8.73 28.64 -50.18
N PHE A 67 8.67 29.73 -49.40
CA PHE A 67 7.74 30.82 -49.62
C PHE A 67 8.51 32.10 -49.93
N PHE A 68 8.32 32.66 -51.12
CA PHE A 68 9.00 33.87 -51.54
C PHE A 68 8.16 35.12 -51.27
N LEU A 69 8.72 36.04 -50.48
CA LEU A 69 8.15 37.36 -50.21
C LEU A 69 8.31 38.29 -51.42
N GLU A 70 7.79 39.51 -51.31
CA GLU A 70 7.98 40.55 -52.33
C GLU A 70 9.48 40.74 -52.65
N GLY A 71 9.80 40.90 -53.93
CA GLY A 71 11.19 40.99 -54.40
C GLY A 71 11.91 39.64 -54.53
N GLY A 72 11.22 38.52 -54.29
CA GLY A 72 11.74 37.16 -54.49
C GLY A 72 12.63 36.65 -53.37
N ILE A 73 12.56 37.26 -52.20
CA ILE A 73 13.35 36.89 -51.03
C ILE A 73 12.66 35.71 -50.33
N PRO A 74 13.35 34.59 -50.03
CA PRO A 74 12.71 33.50 -49.29
C PRO A 74 12.40 33.93 -47.86
N ALA A 75 11.24 33.53 -47.36
CA ALA A 75 10.90 33.69 -45.94
C ALA A 75 11.86 32.89 -45.07
N THR A 76 12.21 33.43 -43.91
CA THR A 76 13.04 32.78 -42.88
C THR A 76 12.41 33.05 -41.52
N GLY A 77 12.47 32.10 -40.59
CA GLY A 77 11.84 32.19 -39.28
C GLY A 77 10.32 31.97 -39.34
N TRP A 78 9.62 32.54 -38.36
CA TRP A 78 8.16 32.42 -38.24
C TRP A 78 7.44 33.23 -39.31
N LEU A 79 6.47 32.61 -39.99
CA LEU A 79 5.58 33.26 -40.93
C LEU A 79 4.15 32.78 -40.69
N GLU A 80 3.26 33.72 -40.38
CA GLU A 80 1.82 33.47 -40.27
C GLU A 80 1.11 34.04 -41.50
N GLN A 81 0.33 33.19 -42.17
CA GLN A 81 -0.45 33.55 -43.35
C GLN A 81 -1.78 32.82 -43.33
N ASP A 82 -2.87 33.56 -43.53
CA ASP A 82 -4.24 33.03 -43.58
C ASP A 82 -4.59 32.13 -42.37
N GLY A 83 -4.08 32.48 -41.18
CA GLY A 83 -4.29 31.75 -39.94
C GLY A 83 -3.44 30.49 -39.78
N VAL A 84 -2.49 30.23 -40.67
CA VAL A 84 -1.54 29.12 -40.57
C VAL A 84 -0.13 29.64 -40.31
N THR A 85 0.41 29.25 -39.17
CA THR A 85 1.79 29.57 -38.77
C THR A 85 2.74 28.50 -39.27
N ARG A 86 3.83 28.90 -39.91
CA ARG A 86 4.90 28.03 -40.40
C ARG A 86 6.26 28.54 -39.94
N TYR A 87 7.26 27.69 -39.99
CA TYR A 87 8.65 28.07 -39.75
C TYR A 87 9.53 27.73 -40.93
N PHE A 88 10.36 28.68 -41.34
CA PHE A 88 11.36 28.51 -42.39
C PHE A 88 12.75 28.55 -41.77
N GLY A 89 13.62 27.62 -42.13
CA GLY A 89 15.02 27.60 -41.72
C GLY A 89 15.76 28.86 -42.16
N SER A 90 17.00 29.04 -41.67
CA SER A 90 17.86 30.16 -42.09
C SER A 90 18.22 30.12 -43.57
N ASP A 91 18.10 28.97 -44.21
CA ASP A 91 18.26 28.75 -45.65
C ASP A 91 16.98 29.00 -46.46
N GLY A 92 15.86 29.27 -45.79
CA GLY A 92 14.55 29.52 -46.39
C GLY A 92 13.70 28.27 -46.61
N VAL A 93 14.18 27.09 -46.19
CA VAL A 93 13.44 25.84 -46.34
C VAL A 93 12.34 25.74 -45.29
N MET A 94 11.11 25.43 -45.70
CA MET A 94 9.99 25.19 -44.79
C MET A 94 10.26 23.94 -43.93
N LEU A 95 10.14 24.07 -42.61
CA LEU A 95 10.28 22.95 -41.69
C LEU A 95 8.98 22.15 -41.57
N THR A 96 9.13 20.84 -41.41
CA THR A 96 8.06 19.87 -41.12
C THR A 96 8.46 18.96 -39.95
N GLY A 97 7.51 18.23 -39.38
CA GLY A 97 7.73 17.31 -38.26
C GLY A 97 8.11 18.00 -36.95
N TRP A 98 8.69 17.23 -36.04
CA TRP A 98 9.14 17.70 -34.73
C TRP A 98 10.42 18.55 -34.84
N GLN A 99 10.40 19.75 -34.29
CA GLN A 99 11.50 20.73 -34.36
C GLN A 99 11.72 21.43 -33.04
N THR A 100 12.98 21.65 -32.66
CA THR A 100 13.34 22.48 -31.51
C THR A 100 13.82 23.85 -31.97
N ILE A 101 13.06 24.89 -31.65
CA ILE A 101 13.29 26.27 -32.09
C ILE A 101 13.34 27.15 -30.84
N GLY A 102 14.49 27.82 -30.61
CA GLY A 102 14.65 28.71 -29.46
C GLY A 102 14.46 28.02 -28.11
N GLY A 103 14.81 26.73 -28.00
CA GLY A 103 14.68 25.94 -26.78
C GLY A 103 13.28 25.38 -26.52
N LYS A 104 12.31 25.62 -27.42
CA LYS A 104 10.96 25.04 -27.36
C LYS A 104 10.77 24.02 -28.47
N THR A 105 10.01 22.97 -28.19
CA THR A 105 9.72 21.92 -29.18
C THR A 105 8.34 22.14 -29.79
N TYR A 106 8.26 22.09 -31.11
CA TYR A 106 7.07 22.29 -31.95
C TYR A 106 6.89 21.08 -32.87
N CYS A 107 5.68 20.87 -33.38
CA CYS A 107 5.43 19.93 -34.46
C CYS A 107 4.76 20.65 -35.63
N PHE A 108 5.24 20.38 -36.85
CA PHE A 108 4.70 20.93 -38.08
C PHE A 108 4.17 19.79 -38.96
N GLY A 109 2.99 19.95 -39.55
CA GLY A 109 2.43 18.99 -40.49
C GLY A 109 3.22 18.91 -41.80
N ASP A 110 2.83 17.99 -42.69
CA ASP A 110 3.46 17.84 -44.02
C ASP A 110 3.33 19.10 -44.89
N ASP A 111 2.30 19.92 -44.64
CA ASP A 111 2.08 21.21 -45.29
C ASP A 111 2.83 22.38 -44.60
N GLY A 112 3.64 22.06 -43.58
CA GLY A 112 4.41 22.99 -42.76
C GLY A 112 3.60 23.78 -41.73
N GLY A 113 2.28 23.55 -41.62
CA GLY A 113 1.45 24.19 -40.62
C GLY A 113 1.80 23.71 -39.21
N MET A 114 1.98 24.64 -38.27
CA MET A 114 2.23 24.33 -36.86
C MET A 114 1.01 23.62 -36.26
N LEU A 115 1.23 22.44 -35.69
CA LEU A 115 0.19 21.64 -35.06
C LEU A 115 -0.02 22.08 -33.60
N THR A 116 -1.26 21.96 -33.12
CA THR A 116 -1.67 22.20 -31.73
C THR A 116 -2.49 21.02 -31.20
N GLY A 117 -2.81 21.03 -29.91
CA GLY A 117 -3.63 20.01 -29.25
C GLY A 117 -2.93 18.65 -29.10
N TRP A 118 -3.73 17.59 -29.03
CA TRP A 118 -3.24 16.22 -28.86
C TRP A 118 -2.48 15.71 -30.08
N GLN A 119 -1.26 15.23 -29.87
CA GLN A 119 -0.39 14.65 -30.90
C GLN A 119 0.25 13.34 -30.40
N GLN A 120 1.06 12.73 -31.25
CA GLN A 120 1.82 11.52 -30.93
C GLN A 120 3.32 11.79 -31.05
N LEU A 121 4.06 11.49 -29.99
CA LEU A 121 5.52 11.56 -29.94
C LEU A 121 6.08 10.15 -29.71
N ASP A 122 6.72 9.59 -30.74
CA ASP A 122 7.17 8.18 -30.78
C ASP A 122 6.06 7.16 -30.46
N GLY A 123 4.82 7.46 -30.87
CA GLY A 123 3.65 6.62 -30.61
C GLY A 123 3.07 6.74 -29.20
N VAL A 124 3.55 7.68 -28.38
CA VAL A 124 2.98 8.01 -27.07
C VAL A 124 2.26 9.36 -27.14
N PRO A 125 1.06 9.50 -26.56
CA PRO A 125 0.32 10.76 -26.56
C PRO A 125 1.13 11.92 -25.94
N CYS A 126 1.07 13.07 -26.58
CA CYS A 126 1.60 14.35 -26.07
C CYS A 126 0.61 15.49 -26.36
N TYR A 127 0.84 16.66 -25.77
CA TYR A 127 -0.07 17.80 -25.94
C TYR A 127 0.69 19.09 -26.31
N LEU A 128 0.12 19.84 -27.25
CA LEU A 128 0.64 21.09 -27.80
C LEU A 128 -0.37 22.24 -27.56
N PRO A 129 -0.54 22.77 -26.34
CA PRO A 129 -1.59 23.77 -26.03
C PRO A 129 -1.58 24.95 -27.00
N ASP A 130 -0.41 25.58 -27.18
CA ASP A 130 -0.17 26.69 -28.10
C ASP A 130 0.93 26.33 -29.12
N GLY A 131 0.97 25.07 -29.55
CA GLY A 131 1.98 24.55 -30.48
C GLY A 131 3.32 24.16 -29.85
N VAL A 132 3.51 24.43 -28.56
CA VAL A 132 4.70 24.05 -27.79
C VAL A 132 4.44 22.76 -27.02
N LEU A 133 5.39 21.82 -27.04
CA LEU A 133 5.33 20.56 -26.29
C LEU A 133 5.14 20.82 -24.79
N ALA A 134 4.02 20.34 -24.25
CA ALA A 134 3.70 20.46 -22.84
C ALA A 134 4.51 19.47 -21.99
N THR A 135 4.86 19.90 -20.79
CA THR A 135 5.45 19.07 -19.72
C THR A 135 4.72 19.36 -18.41
N GLY A 136 4.90 18.50 -17.41
CA GLY A 136 4.27 18.61 -16.11
C GLY A 136 2.75 18.43 -16.15
N TRP A 137 2.09 18.94 -15.10
CA TRP A 137 0.63 18.92 -14.98
C TRP A 137 -0.04 19.87 -15.98
N GLN A 138 -1.05 19.36 -16.70
CA GLN A 138 -1.89 20.12 -17.61
C GLN A 138 -3.36 19.84 -17.32
N GLU A 139 -4.18 20.88 -17.40
CA GLU A 139 -5.64 20.76 -17.36
C GLU A 139 -6.18 20.95 -18.79
N ILE A 140 -6.84 19.92 -19.30
CA ILE A 140 -7.34 19.86 -20.68
C ILE A 140 -8.78 19.41 -20.60
N ASP A 141 -9.71 20.26 -21.04
CA ASP A 141 -11.16 20.00 -21.01
C ASP A 141 -11.69 19.58 -19.63
N GLY A 142 -11.17 20.18 -18.56
CA GLY A 142 -11.56 19.89 -17.17
C GLY A 142 -10.97 18.60 -16.59
N LYS A 143 -10.02 17.97 -17.30
CA LYS A 143 -9.31 16.76 -16.85
C LYS A 143 -7.83 17.05 -16.65
N ARG A 144 -7.23 16.39 -15.66
CA ARG A 144 -5.80 16.52 -15.36
C ARG A 144 -4.99 15.43 -16.02
N TYR A 145 -3.87 15.83 -16.62
CA TYR A 145 -2.89 14.95 -17.25
C TYR A 145 -1.49 15.34 -16.78
N TYR A 146 -0.59 14.39 -16.72
CA TYR A 146 0.82 14.66 -16.45
C TYR A 146 1.68 14.23 -17.64
N PHE A 147 2.48 15.16 -18.14
CA PHE A 147 3.46 14.91 -19.20
C PHE A 147 4.86 14.92 -18.58
N GLY A 148 5.67 13.92 -18.91
CA GLY A 148 7.06 13.87 -18.44
C GLY A 148 7.89 15.04 -18.97
N ASP A 149 9.14 15.16 -18.51
CA ASP A 149 10.08 16.16 -19.03
C ASP A 149 10.40 15.94 -20.52
N ASP A 150 10.16 14.73 -21.04
CA ASP A 150 10.23 14.37 -22.45
C ASP A 150 8.95 14.71 -23.24
N GLY A 151 7.93 15.27 -22.57
CA GLY A 151 6.64 15.66 -23.13
C GLY A 151 5.67 14.51 -23.39
N LYS A 152 6.01 13.28 -22.97
CA LYS A 152 5.14 12.11 -23.13
C LYS A 152 4.17 12.00 -21.96
N MET A 153 2.90 11.75 -22.27
CA MET A 153 1.85 11.54 -21.27
C MET A 153 2.19 10.31 -20.41
N GLN A 154 2.14 10.46 -19.10
CA GLN A 154 2.40 9.38 -18.15
C GLN A 154 1.13 8.59 -17.84
N THR A 155 1.28 7.29 -17.59
CA THR A 155 0.23 6.36 -17.14
C THR A 155 0.80 5.41 -16.06
N GLY A 156 -0.06 4.76 -15.29
CA GLY A 156 0.31 3.88 -14.18
C GLY A 156 0.85 4.62 -12.96
N PHE A 157 1.57 3.89 -12.09
CA PHE A 157 2.21 4.46 -10.91
C PHE A 157 3.31 5.45 -11.29
N THR A 158 3.13 6.71 -10.92
CA THR A 158 4.04 7.81 -11.27
C THR A 158 4.40 8.58 -10.01
N ASN A 159 5.71 8.75 -9.74
CA ASN A 159 6.19 9.62 -8.68
C ASN A 159 6.42 11.03 -9.23
N ILE A 160 5.72 12.00 -8.69
CA ILE A 160 5.76 13.40 -9.11
C ILE A 160 6.08 14.25 -7.88
N GLY A 161 7.33 14.69 -7.77
CA GLY A 161 7.76 15.56 -6.66
C GLY A 161 7.77 14.87 -5.28
N GLY A 162 7.81 13.54 -5.22
CA GLY A 162 7.73 12.75 -3.99
C GLY A 162 6.35 12.14 -3.75
N ASP A 163 5.30 12.72 -4.34
CA ASP A 163 3.94 12.20 -4.27
C ASP A 163 3.73 11.12 -5.32
N ILE A 164 3.05 10.04 -4.95
CA ILE A 164 2.77 8.91 -5.86
C ILE A 164 1.33 9.05 -6.36
N TYR A 165 1.13 8.94 -7.66
CA TYR A 165 -0.17 8.94 -8.33
C TYR A 165 -0.33 7.63 -9.08
N TYR A 166 -1.57 7.20 -9.30
CA TYR A 166 -1.88 6.23 -10.35
C TYR A 166 -2.65 6.94 -11.46
N LEU A 167 -2.02 7.09 -12.62
CA LEU A 167 -2.63 7.66 -13.81
C LEU A 167 -3.29 6.52 -14.61
N ASP A 168 -4.58 6.61 -14.90
CA ASP A 168 -5.31 5.57 -15.64
C ASP A 168 -4.79 5.42 -17.08
N GLU A 169 -5.34 4.47 -17.85
CA GLU A 169 -4.95 4.30 -19.27
C GLU A 169 -5.22 5.55 -20.13
N GLY A 170 -6.13 6.40 -19.69
CA GLY A 170 -6.40 7.71 -20.28
C GLY A 170 -5.51 8.83 -19.75
N GLY A 171 -4.56 8.56 -18.85
CA GLY A 171 -3.64 9.55 -18.27
C GLY A 171 -4.22 10.40 -17.13
N GLN A 172 -5.42 10.09 -16.63
CA GLN A 172 -6.07 10.84 -15.55
C GLN A 172 -5.72 10.22 -14.18
N PRO A 173 -5.44 11.03 -13.14
CA PRO A 173 -5.18 10.49 -11.81
C PRO A 173 -6.44 9.86 -11.20
N LEU A 174 -6.30 8.67 -10.63
CA LEU A 174 -7.34 8.04 -9.83
C LEU A 174 -7.48 8.73 -8.46
N THR A 175 -8.69 8.71 -7.91
CA THR A 175 -9.05 9.28 -6.60
C THR A 175 -9.91 8.29 -5.81
N GLY A 176 -9.90 8.37 -4.49
CA GLY A 176 -10.68 7.51 -3.60
C GLY A 176 -10.13 6.08 -3.48
N ASP A 177 -10.98 5.16 -3.00
CA ASP A 177 -10.65 3.74 -2.89
C ASP A 177 -10.73 3.05 -4.25
N VAL A 178 -9.63 2.45 -4.71
CA VAL A 178 -9.56 1.79 -6.02
C VAL A 178 -8.82 0.45 -5.94
N PHE A 179 -9.22 -0.49 -6.80
CA PHE A 179 -8.49 -1.74 -7.01
C PHE A 179 -7.56 -1.61 -8.23
N ILE A 180 -6.29 -1.94 -8.03
CA ILE A 180 -5.28 -2.02 -9.09
C ILE A 180 -4.68 -3.42 -9.02
N GLY A 181 -5.05 -4.28 -9.98
CA GLY A 181 -4.84 -5.72 -9.87
C GLY A 181 -5.70 -6.31 -8.75
N GLU A 182 -5.10 -7.08 -7.85
CA GLU A 182 -5.77 -7.67 -6.67
C GLU A 182 -5.70 -6.76 -5.43
N ASN A 183 -4.90 -5.70 -5.49
CA ASN A 183 -4.61 -4.84 -4.35
C ASN A 183 -5.54 -3.62 -4.33
N ARG A 184 -5.97 -3.23 -3.13
CA ARG A 184 -6.73 -2.00 -2.90
C ARG A 184 -5.83 -0.88 -2.43
N TYR A 185 -6.03 0.31 -2.98
CA TYR A 185 -5.32 1.54 -2.67
C TYR A 185 -6.32 2.64 -2.34
N HIS A 186 -5.84 3.70 -1.70
CA HIS A 186 -6.60 4.93 -1.52
C HIS A 186 -5.82 6.11 -2.07
N PHE A 187 -6.47 6.97 -2.84
CA PHE A 187 -5.91 8.21 -3.37
C PHE A 187 -6.73 9.40 -2.86
N SER A 188 -6.08 10.52 -2.55
CA SER A 188 -6.78 11.76 -2.17
C SER A 188 -7.61 12.33 -3.33
N ASP A 189 -8.38 13.38 -3.07
CA ASP A 189 -9.13 14.10 -4.11
C ASP A 189 -8.20 14.75 -5.17
N GLU A 190 -6.95 15.03 -4.80
CA GLU A 190 -5.89 15.48 -5.71
C GLU A 190 -5.19 14.34 -6.43
N GLY A 191 -5.50 13.09 -6.08
CA GLY A 191 -4.96 11.86 -6.67
C GLY A 191 -3.66 11.35 -6.03
N VAL A 192 -3.28 11.89 -4.86
CA VAL A 192 -2.06 11.44 -4.16
C VAL A 192 -2.34 10.15 -3.40
N MET A 193 -1.52 9.13 -3.60
CA MET A 193 -1.63 7.84 -2.94
C MET A 193 -1.43 7.98 -1.43
N HIS A 194 -2.38 7.44 -0.68
CA HIS A 194 -2.34 7.42 0.76
C HIS A 194 -1.51 6.24 1.29
N THR A 195 -0.76 6.47 2.35
CA THR A 195 -0.05 5.43 3.12
C THR A 195 -0.28 5.65 4.62
N GLY A 196 -0.18 4.60 5.42
CA GLY A 196 -0.44 4.64 6.85
C GLY A 196 -1.93 4.60 7.21
N TRP A 197 -2.27 5.15 8.39
CA TRP A 197 -3.60 5.10 8.97
C TRP A 197 -4.59 6.04 8.29
N LEU A 198 -5.77 5.52 7.93
CA LEU A 198 -6.87 6.30 7.38
C LEU A 198 -8.16 5.98 8.14
N THR A 199 -8.83 7.01 8.66
CA THR A 199 -10.16 6.87 9.24
C THR A 199 -11.21 7.24 8.20
N SER A 200 -12.13 6.33 7.93
CA SER A 200 -13.28 6.54 7.03
C SER A 200 -14.60 6.31 7.78
N GLU A 201 -15.73 6.61 7.13
CA GLU A 201 -17.07 6.35 7.72
C GLU A 201 -17.24 4.87 8.12
N ASP A 202 -16.63 3.95 7.36
CA ASP A 202 -16.71 2.51 7.58
C ASP A 202 -15.66 1.97 8.58
N GLY A 203 -14.86 2.84 9.21
CA GLY A 203 -13.87 2.47 10.22
C GLY A 203 -12.42 2.85 9.90
N LEU A 204 -11.52 2.45 10.80
CA LEU A 204 -10.07 2.68 10.69
C LEU A 204 -9.44 1.66 9.74
N ARG A 205 -8.59 2.10 8.81
CA ARG A 205 -7.84 1.24 7.89
C ARG A 205 -6.35 1.57 7.93
N TYR A 206 -5.54 0.65 7.43
CA TYR A 206 -4.10 0.87 7.27
C TYR A 206 -3.63 0.52 5.86
N TYR A 207 -2.83 1.40 5.29
CA TYR A 207 -2.19 1.23 3.99
C TYR A 207 -0.68 1.10 4.21
N GLN A 208 -0.06 0.10 3.60
CA GLN A 208 1.38 -0.14 3.69
C GLN A 208 2.17 0.98 2.97
N ALA A 209 3.49 0.94 3.09
CA ALA A 209 4.37 1.92 2.44
C ALA A 209 4.29 1.91 0.91
N ASP A 210 3.90 0.77 0.31
CA ASP A 210 3.64 0.65 -1.13
C ASP A 210 2.22 1.08 -1.52
N GLY A 211 1.41 1.54 -0.56
CA GLY A 211 0.03 1.98 -0.75
C GLY A 211 -1.01 0.87 -0.68
N THR A 212 -0.61 -0.39 -0.55
CA THR A 212 -1.58 -1.51 -0.48
C THR A 212 -2.31 -1.52 0.86
N MET A 213 -3.63 -1.68 0.83
CA MET A 213 -4.46 -1.82 2.03
C MET A 213 -4.23 -3.19 2.67
N VAL A 214 -4.06 -3.22 4.00
CA VAL A 214 -3.92 -4.49 4.74
C VAL A 214 -5.28 -5.11 5.09
N THR A 215 -5.28 -6.42 5.24
CA THR A 215 -6.38 -7.22 5.79
C THR A 215 -5.82 -8.27 6.77
N ALA A 216 -6.71 -8.95 7.50
CA ALA A 216 -6.39 -9.96 8.50
C ALA A 216 -5.47 -9.45 9.63
N TRP A 217 -4.78 -10.37 10.31
CA TRP A 217 -3.84 -10.06 11.39
C TRP A 217 -2.64 -9.27 10.89
N GLN A 218 -2.33 -8.16 11.57
CA GLN A 218 -1.17 -7.33 11.28
C GLN A 218 -0.49 -6.88 12.57
N GLU A 219 0.83 -6.75 12.51
CA GLU A 219 1.63 -6.12 13.57
C GLU A 219 2.14 -4.77 13.06
N ILE A 220 1.69 -3.68 13.69
CA ILE A 220 2.00 -2.32 13.28
C ILE A 220 2.49 -1.55 14.51
N GLY A 221 3.74 -1.09 14.47
CA GLY A 221 4.33 -0.34 15.60
C GLY A 221 4.41 -1.14 16.90
N GLY A 222 4.60 -2.47 16.82
CA GLY A 222 4.67 -3.36 17.99
C GLY A 222 3.31 -3.67 18.64
N LYS A 223 2.21 -3.28 18.00
CA LYS A 223 0.84 -3.60 18.42
C LYS A 223 0.19 -4.52 17.38
N ARG A 224 -0.67 -5.42 17.84
CA ARG A 224 -1.45 -6.32 16.96
C ARG A 224 -2.80 -5.71 16.62
N TYR A 225 -3.22 -5.88 15.38
CA TYR A 225 -4.49 -5.44 14.82
C TYR A 225 -5.11 -6.58 14.02
N TYR A 226 -6.44 -6.62 13.92
CA TYR A 226 -7.14 -7.50 13.00
C TYR A 226 -8.06 -6.69 12.09
N PHE A 227 -7.78 -6.75 10.78
CA PHE A 227 -8.54 -6.04 9.76
C PHE A 227 -9.48 -7.00 9.03
N GLY A 228 -10.75 -6.64 8.91
CA GLY A 228 -11.73 -7.43 8.14
C GLY A 228 -11.42 -7.44 6.64
N GLU A 229 -12.18 -8.22 5.86
CA GLU A 229 -12.03 -8.31 4.40
C GLU A 229 -12.21 -6.95 3.69
N ASN A 230 -13.01 -6.05 4.26
CA ASN A 230 -13.19 -4.69 3.76
C ASN A 230 -12.06 -3.73 4.17
N GLY A 231 -11.06 -4.21 4.92
CA GLY A 231 -9.92 -3.46 5.44
C GLY A 231 -10.18 -2.66 6.72
N ALA A 232 -11.38 -2.73 7.30
CA ALA A 232 -11.68 -2.05 8.56
C ALA A 232 -11.08 -2.80 9.75
N ALA A 233 -10.40 -2.07 10.64
CA ALA A 233 -9.90 -2.58 11.91
C ALA A 233 -11.07 -2.99 12.80
N THR A 234 -10.94 -4.15 13.42
CA THR A 234 -11.92 -4.64 14.40
C THR A 234 -11.79 -3.86 15.69
N ILE A 235 -12.94 -3.57 16.32
CA ILE A 235 -13.03 -2.88 17.61
C ILE A 235 -13.96 -3.71 18.50
N GLY A 236 -13.60 -3.87 19.78
CA GLY A 236 -14.34 -4.66 20.75
C GLY A 236 -13.99 -6.15 20.69
N TRP A 237 -14.92 -6.97 21.16
CA TRP A 237 -14.76 -8.43 21.28
C TRP A 237 -14.65 -9.12 19.91
N TYR A 238 -13.66 -10.00 19.79
CA TYR A 238 -13.42 -10.82 18.62
C TYR A 238 -12.99 -12.23 19.06
N GLN A 239 -13.50 -13.26 18.40
CA GLN A 239 -13.17 -14.65 18.71
C GLN A 239 -12.57 -15.33 17.48
N GLU A 240 -11.43 -15.99 17.66
CA GLU A 240 -10.78 -16.83 16.65
C GLU A 240 -10.41 -18.17 17.27
N GLY A 241 -11.10 -19.23 16.83
CA GLY A 241 -10.97 -20.55 17.45
C GLY A 241 -11.40 -20.56 18.91
N GLU A 242 -10.53 -21.04 19.81
CA GLU A 242 -10.78 -21.09 21.26
C GLU A 242 -10.41 -19.78 21.98
N TYR A 243 -9.76 -18.84 21.29
CA TYR A 243 -9.22 -17.62 21.89
C TYR A 243 -10.14 -16.43 21.64
N ASN A 244 -10.39 -15.66 22.71
CA ASN A 244 -11.01 -14.36 22.63
C ASN A 244 -9.94 -13.26 22.63
N TYR A 245 -10.24 -12.17 21.95
CA TYR A 245 -9.46 -10.95 21.89
C TYR A 245 -10.38 -9.77 22.15
N TYR A 246 -9.81 -8.68 22.65
CA TYR A 246 -10.51 -7.41 22.72
C TYR A 246 -9.68 -6.35 22.01
N PHE A 247 -10.25 -5.72 20.99
CA PHE A 247 -9.60 -4.62 20.28
C PHE A 247 -10.05 -3.28 20.86
N LEU A 248 -9.09 -2.48 21.30
CA LEU A 248 -9.29 -1.16 21.87
C LEU A 248 -9.84 -0.19 20.81
N SER A 249 -10.28 1.00 21.23
CA SER A 249 -10.82 2.02 20.32
C SER A 249 -9.81 2.54 19.29
N ASP A 250 -8.51 2.36 19.53
CA ASP A 250 -7.44 2.65 18.57
C ASP A 250 -7.17 1.49 17.59
N GLY A 251 -7.95 0.41 17.66
CA GLY A 251 -7.82 -0.79 16.85
C GLY A 251 -6.84 -1.84 17.36
N SER A 252 -6.03 -1.52 18.39
CA SER A 252 -5.01 -2.46 18.87
C SER A 252 -5.59 -3.52 19.81
N ALA A 253 -5.07 -4.74 19.73
CA ALA A 253 -5.42 -5.81 20.66
C ALA A 253 -4.97 -5.43 22.08
N ALA A 254 -5.86 -5.59 23.04
CA ALA A 254 -5.57 -5.40 24.46
C ALA A 254 -4.48 -6.39 24.91
N VAL A 255 -3.61 -5.95 25.81
CA VAL A 255 -2.56 -6.76 26.43
C VAL A 255 -2.52 -6.44 27.93
N GLY A 256 -2.24 -7.44 28.76
CA GLY A 256 -2.23 -7.31 30.21
C GLY A 256 -3.61 -7.04 30.81
N PRO A 257 -3.68 -6.50 32.04
CA PRO A 257 -4.93 -6.16 32.71
C PRO A 257 -5.63 -5.00 31.98
N THR A 258 -6.90 -5.19 31.60
CA THR A 258 -7.71 -4.22 30.85
C THR A 258 -9.13 -4.18 31.40
N GLU A 259 -9.61 -2.98 31.76
CA GLU A 259 -10.99 -2.76 32.21
C GLU A 259 -11.97 -2.74 31.03
N ILE A 260 -12.95 -3.64 31.03
CA ILE A 260 -14.00 -3.75 30.01
C ILE A 260 -15.33 -3.89 30.74
N ASP A 261 -16.28 -3.00 30.44
CA ASP A 261 -17.63 -3.00 31.04
C ASP A 261 -17.66 -3.05 32.59
N GLY A 262 -16.60 -2.56 33.25
CA GLY A 262 -16.48 -2.50 34.70
C GLY A 262 -15.88 -3.75 35.37
N GLU A 263 -15.39 -4.70 34.58
CA GLU A 263 -14.66 -5.88 35.04
C GLU A 263 -13.22 -5.86 34.48
N THR A 264 -12.25 -6.34 35.26
CA THR A 264 -10.87 -6.50 34.78
C THR A 264 -10.72 -7.80 34.00
N HIS A 265 -10.37 -7.69 32.72
CA HIS A 265 -9.96 -8.82 31.88
C HIS A 265 -8.44 -8.87 31.74
N PHE A 266 -7.87 -10.05 31.54
CA PHE A 266 -6.43 -10.22 31.38
C PHE A 266 -6.13 -10.80 30.01
N PHE A 267 -5.20 -10.17 29.31
CA PHE A 267 -4.78 -10.57 27.99
C PHE A 267 -3.29 -10.90 27.98
N THR A 268 -2.92 -11.94 27.25
CA THR A 268 -1.52 -12.29 27.02
C THR A 268 -0.78 -11.20 26.23
N PRO A 269 0.57 -11.24 26.11
CA PRO A 269 1.31 -10.34 25.24
C PRO A 269 0.88 -10.42 23.76
N LYS A 270 0.26 -11.54 23.36
CA LYS A 270 -0.35 -11.75 22.04
C LYS A 270 -1.82 -11.31 21.98
N GLY A 271 -2.42 -10.86 23.08
CA GLY A 271 -3.79 -10.35 23.13
C GLY A 271 -4.88 -11.40 23.30
N MET A 272 -4.53 -12.66 23.53
CA MET A 272 -5.48 -13.72 23.88
C MET A 272 -5.98 -13.52 25.32
N GLU A 273 -7.29 -13.56 25.55
CA GLU A 273 -7.89 -13.48 26.88
C GLU A 273 -7.59 -14.73 27.70
N VAL A 274 -7.20 -14.54 28.97
CA VAL A 274 -7.05 -15.60 29.96
C VAL A 274 -7.66 -15.17 31.27
N ILE A 275 -8.43 -16.05 31.90
CA ILE A 275 -9.05 -15.76 33.20
C ILE A 275 -8.06 -16.10 34.32
N LEU A 276 -7.50 -15.05 34.93
CA LEU A 276 -6.69 -15.13 36.13
C LEU A 276 -7.59 -15.19 37.37
N VAL A 277 -7.47 -16.26 38.15
CA VAL A 277 -8.18 -16.41 39.43
C VAL A 277 -7.17 -16.69 40.54
N ASN A 278 -7.20 -15.86 41.56
CA ASN A 278 -6.40 -15.98 42.78
C ASN A 278 -7.02 -15.11 43.90
N ALA A 279 -6.34 -14.97 45.04
CA ALA A 279 -6.87 -14.21 46.17
C ALA A 279 -7.22 -12.74 45.87
N ALA A 280 -6.59 -12.11 44.87
CA ALA A 280 -6.86 -10.75 44.45
C ALA A 280 -7.89 -10.67 43.31
N HIS A 281 -8.03 -11.74 42.53
CA HIS A 281 -8.89 -11.82 41.35
C HIS A 281 -9.90 -12.95 41.53
N PRO A 282 -11.11 -12.66 42.06
CA PRO A 282 -12.16 -13.66 42.20
C PRO A 282 -12.65 -14.13 40.83
N ILE A 283 -13.36 -15.26 40.81
CA ILE A 283 -14.01 -15.76 39.60
C ILE A 283 -14.95 -14.67 39.04
N PRO A 284 -14.75 -14.25 37.78
CA PRO A 284 -15.56 -13.19 37.20
C PRO A 284 -17.04 -13.57 37.11
N SER A 285 -17.91 -12.57 37.25
CA SER A 285 -19.37 -12.75 37.25
C SER A 285 -19.91 -13.34 35.94
N TYR A 286 -19.21 -13.11 34.83
CA TYR A 286 -19.54 -13.62 33.50
C TYR A 286 -19.08 -15.07 33.27
N TYR A 287 -18.24 -15.62 34.13
CA TYR A 287 -17.68 -16.95 33.92
C TYR A 287 -18.69 -18.05 34.24
N THR A 288 -18.88 -18.99 33.31
CA THR A 288 -19.73 -20.16 33.49
C THR A 288 -18.91 -21.44 33.25
N VAL A 289 -19.13 -22.44 34.11
CA VAL A 289 -18.52 -23.77 33.99
C VAL A 289 -19.47 -24.70 33.24
N ASN A 290 -18.94 -25.46 32.27
CA ASN A 290 -19.64 -26.55 31.61
C ASN A 290 -19.01 -27.90 32.00
N PRO A 291 -19.42 -28.51 33.14
CA PRO A 291 -18.71 -29.65 33.71
C PRO A 291 -18.94 -30.95 32.94
N VAL A 292 -17.87 -31.72 32.77
CA VAL A 292 -17.83 -33.04 32.11
C VAL A 292 -17.06 -34.01 33.01
N ILE A 293 -17.57 -35.23 33.16
CA ILE A 293 -16.95 -36.26 33.99
C ILE A 293 -15.68 -36.79 33.32
N VAL A 294 -14.57 -36.85 34.07
CA VAL A 294 -13.28 -37.40 33.66
C VAL A 294 -13.12 -38.83 34.15
N VAL A 295 -13.18 -39.04 35.47
CA VAL A 295 -13.02 -40.34 36.12
C VAL A 295 -13.85 -40.36 37.41
N ASP A 296 -14.55 -41.47 37.64
CA ASP A 296 -15.51 -41.63 38.74
C ASP A 296 -16.54 -40.49 38.79
N TRP A 297 -16.46 -39.62 39.80
CA TRP A 297 -17.30 -38.43 39.97
C TRP A 297 -16.54 -37.12 39.70
N HIS A 298 -15.24 -37.16 39.38
CA HIS A 298 -14.46 -35.97 39.11
C HIS A 298 -14.86 -35.35 37.78
N GLN A 299 -15.03 -34.04 37.78
CA GLN A 299 -15.43 -33.27 36.61
C GLN A 299 -14.37 -32.23 36.25
N VAL A 300 -14.35 -31.78 35.00
CA VAL A 300 -13.61 -30.59 34.55
C VAL A 300 -14.48 -29.80 33.60
N ASP A 301 -14.10 -28.56 33.30
CA ASP A 301 -14.78 -27.79 32.25
C ASP A 301 -14.52 -28.42 30.87
N GLN A 302 -15.56 -28.50 30.05
CA GLN A 302 -15.55 -29.08 28.71
C GLN A 302 -14.40 -28.57 27.83
N ARG A 303 -13.96 -27.30 28.02
CA ARG A 303 -12.84 -26.70 27.27
C ARG A 303 -11.54 -27.47 27.42
N CYS A 304 -11.25 -28.01 28.60
CA CYS A 304 -9.99 -28.69 28.89
C CYS A 304 -10.11 -30.22 28.86
N TYR A 305 -11.30 -30.77 28.63
CA TYR A 305 -11.54 -32.21 28.67
C TYR A 305 -10.70 -32.99 27.66
N GLU A 306 -10.80 -32.68 26.37
CA GLU A 306 -10.05 -33.41 25.33
C GLU A 306 -8.53 -33.31 25.51
N PRO A 307 -7.95 -32.11 25.75
CA PRO A 307 -6.52 -32.00 26.02
C PRO A 307 -6.08 -32.76 27.28
N LEU A 308 -6.89 -32.74 28.35
CA LEU A 308 -6.62 -33.49 29.58
C LEU A 308 -6.61 -35.00 29.32
N MET A 309 -7.61 -35.52 28.62
CA MET A 309 -7.70 -36.95 28.33
C MET A 309 -6.51 -37.43 27.50
N GLN A 310 -6.05 -36.61 26.55
CA GLN A 310 -4.84 -36.91 25.79
C GLN A 310 -3.60 -36.90 26.69
N MET A 311 -3.42 -35.87 27.53
CA MET A 311 -2.30 -35.78 28.49
C MET A 311 -2.23 -37.01 29.41
N LEU A 312 -3.37 -37.43 29.95
CA LEU A 312 -3.47 -38.58 30.84
C LEU A 312 -3.20 -39.91 30.09
N SER A 313 -3.72 -40.04 28.87
CA SER A 313 -3.46 -41.20 28.01
C SER A 313 -1.98 -41.34 27.68
N ASP A 314 -1.29 -40.25 27.35
CA ASP A 314 0.14 -40.27 27.00
C ASP A 314 1.02 -40.53 28.22
N CYS A 315 0.65 -40.01 29.40
CA CYS A 315 1.29 -40.35 30.68
C CYS A 315 1.20 -41.87 30.98
N SER A 316 0.00 -42.44 30.86
CA SER A 316 -0.19 -43.90 31.00
C SER A 316 0.52 -44.70 29.89
N GLY A 317 0.54 -44.18 28.66
CA GLY A 317 1.26 -44.77 27.52
C GLY A 317 2.77 -44.82 27.72
N ALA A 318 3.33 -43.88 28.48
CA ALA A 318 4.71 -43.90 28.96
C ALA A 318 4.96 -44.91 30.11
N GLY A 319 3.93 -45.63 30.54
CA GLY A 319 4.00 -46.60 31.64
C GLY A 319 3.99 -45.95 33.03
N ILE A 320 3.50 -44.72 33.14
CA ILE A 320 3.48 -43.94 34.38
C ILE A 320 2.08 -43.99 34.98
N GLU A 321 1.98 -44.48 36.21
CA GLU A 321 0.74 -44.48 36.97
C GLU A 321 0.52 -43.11 37.64
N TYR A 322 -0.73 -42.66 37.65
CA TYR A 322 -1.15 -41.41 38.27
C TYR A 322 -2.43 -41.61 39.09
N ILE A 323 -2.66 -40.70 40.03
CA ILE A 323 -3.91 -40.61 40.80
C ILE A 323 -4.55 -39.25 40.50
N PHE A 324 -5.74 -39.29 39.90
CA PHE A 324 -6.55 -38.10 39.68
C PHE A 324 -7.29 -37.73 40.97
N ASN A 325 -6.81 -36.71 41.68
CA ASN A 325 -7.31 -36.34 43.00
C ASN A 325 -8.46 -35.35 42.94
N CYS A 326 -8.42 -34.42 41.99
CA CYS A 326 -9.41 -33.35 41.94
C CYS A 326 -9.50 -32.69 40.56
N GLY A 327 -10.68 -32.17 40.23
CA GLY A 327 -10.91 -31.29 39.09
C GLY A 327 -11.75 -30.10 39.54
N TYR A 328 -12.97 -30.00 39.02
CA TYR A 328 -13.97 -29.01 39.40
C TYR A 328 -14.44 -29.18 40.85
N ARG A 329 -14.59 -28.05 41.55
CA ARG A 329 -15.20 -27.96 42.90
C ARG A 329 -16.29 -26.91 42.91
N THR A 330 -17.39 -27.17 43.59
CA THR A 330 -18.40 -26.16 43.87
C THR A 330 -17.93 -25.16 44.94
N MET A 331 -18.64 -24.03 45.07
CA MET A 331 -18.41 -23.07 46.15
C MET A 331 -18.50 -23.71 47.55
N GLN A 332 -19.46 -24.61 47.75
CA GLN A 332 -19.64 -25.29 49.03
C GLN A 332 -18.47 -26.22 49.33
N GLU A 333 -18.06 -27.05 48.36
CA GLU A 333 -16.93 -27.97 48.55
C GLU A 333 -15.62 -27.22 48.85
N GLN A 334 -15.36 -26.10 48.16
CA GLN A 334 -14.18 -25.27 48.45
C GLN A 334 -14.27 -24.68 49.87
N THR A 335 -15.46 -24.29 50.32
CA THR A 335 -15.68 -23.80 51.69
C THR A 335 -15.38 -24.89 52.72
N ASP A 336 -15.92 -26.08 52.52
CA ASP A 336 -15.75 -27.22 53.42
C ASP A 336 -14.27 -27.65 53.51
N ILE A 337 -13.53 -27.63 52.39
CA ILE A 337 -12.09 -27.94 52.36
C ILE A 337 -11.29 -26.93 53.18
N LEU A 338 -11.56 -25.64 53.02
CA LEU A 338 -10.82 -24.59 53.72
C LEU A 338 -11.13 -24.59 55.22
N GLU A 339 -12.40 -24.82 55.61
CA GLU A 339 -12.78 -25.01 57.00
C GLU A 339 -12.12 -26.23 57.63
N LYS A 340 -12.15 -27.38 56.92
CA LYS A 340 -11.51 -28.61 57.37
C LYS A 340 -10.01 -28.43 57.55
N ARG A 341 -9.31 -27.82 56.58
CA ARG A 341 -7.86 -27.57 56.66
C ARG A 341 -7.51 -26.65 57.83
N THR A 342 -8.33 -25.63 58.07
CA THR A 342 -8.18 -24.74 59.23
C THR A 342 -8.26 -25.55 60.54
N GLN A 343 -9.28 -26.41 60.68
CA GLN A 343 -9.43 -27.26 61.87
C GLN A 343 -8.30 -28.30 62.03
N GLU A 344 -7.79 -28.85 60.93
CA GLU A 344 -6.63 -29.75 60.93
C GLU A 344 -5.40 -29.02 61.46
N HIS A 345 -5.12 -27.81 60.97
CA HIS A 345 -3.97 -27.02 61.42
C HIS A 345 -4.08 -26.55 62.87
N MET A 346 -5.27 -26.21 63.36
CA MET A 346 -5.47 -25.95 64.79
C MET A 346 -5.04 -27.16 65.64
N LYS A 347 -5.32 -28.38 65.20
CA LYS A 347 -4.98 -29.61 65.93
C LYS A 347 -3.52 -30.03 65.77
N GLU A 348 -3.00 -29.94 64.56
CA GLU A 348 -1.66 -30.41 64.21
C GLU A 348 -0.56 -29.48 64.75
N PHE A 349 -0.81 -28.17 64.71
CA PHE A 349 0.18 -27.15 65.06
C PHE A 349 -0.13 -26.42 66.37
N ASP A 350 -1.22 -26.77 67.07
CA ASP A 350 -1.69 -26.11 68.30
C ASP A 350 -1.89 -24.58 68.13
N LEU A 351 -2.45 -24.20 66.98
CA LEU A 351 -2.68 -22.81 66.59
C LEU A 351 -4.10 -22.37 66.96
N ASP A 352 -4.26 -21.07 67.20
CA ASP A 352 -5.60 -20.49 67.26
C ASP A 352 -6.28 -20.46 65.88
N PHE A 353 -7.55 -20.07 65.83
CA PHE A 353 -8.31 -20.07 64.58
C PHE A 353 -7.70 -19.14 63.52
N ASP A 354 -7.26 -17.93 63.89
CA ASP A 354 -6.76 -16.93 62.94
C ASP A 354 -5.39 -17.35 62.39
N GLU A 355 -4.52 -17.87 63.25
CA GLU A 355 -3.23 -18.42 62.87
C GLU A 355 -3.38 -19.67 61.99
N ALA A 356 -4.25 -20.60 62.37
CA ALA A 356 -4.54 -21.80 61.58
C ALA A 356 -5.19 -21.46 60.24
N ARG A 357 -6.09 -20.45 60.22
CA ARG A 357 -6.73 -19.98 58.99
C ARG A 357 -5.70 -19.36 58.05
N LYS A 358 -4.81 -18.50 58.57
CA LYS A 358 -3.71 -17.93 57.79
C LYS A 358 -2.81 -19.02 57.21
N LYS A 359 -2.50 -20.05 58.00
CA LYS A 359 -1.71 -21.20 57.55
C LYS A 359 -2.44 -22.02 56.47
N ALA A 360 -3.74 -22.25 56.63
CA ALA A 360 -4.54 -22.97 55.64
C ALA A 360 -4.57 -22.23 54.29
N LEU A 361 -4.60 -20.90 54.31
CA LEU A 361 -4.58 -20.07 53.11
C LEU A 361 -3.25 -20.13 52.33
N GLU A 362 -2.17 -20.72 52.88
CA GLU A 362 -0.90 -20.97 52.17
C GLU A 362 -1.03 -22.07 51.10
N THR A 363 -2.08 -22.90 51.18
CA THR A 363 -2.34 -24.07 50.30
C THR A 363 -3.80 -24.22 49.84
N VAL A 364 -4.73 -23.45 50.42
CA VAL A 364 -6.15 -23.56 50.07
C VAL A 364 -6.72 -22.17 49.79
N ALA A 365 -7.13 -21.94 48.54
CA ALA A 365 -7.73 -20.69 48.11
C ALA A 365 -9.07 -20.40 48.84
N VAL A 366 -9.37 -19.11 49.01
CA VAL A 366 -10.66 -18.64 49.55
C VAL A 366 -11.78 -19.05 48.59
N PRO A 367 -12.96 -19.49 49.07
CA PRO A 367 -14.11 -19.76 48.22
C PRO A 367 -14.44 -18.56 47.31
N GLY A 368 -14.57 -18.81 46.01
CA GLY A 368 -14.73 -17.79 44.97
C GLY A 368 -13.42 -17.33 44.34
N THR A 369 -12.28 -17.79 44.84
CA THR A 369 -10.93 -17.46 44.33
C THR A 369 -10.11 -18.70 43.98
N SER A 370 -10.75 -19.87 43.90
CA SER A 370 -10.11 -21.15 43.59
C SER A 370 -10.18 -21.46 42.11
N GLU A 371 -9.05 -21.79 41.47
CA GLU A 371 -9.03 -22.22 40.07
C GLU A 371 -9.83 -23.52 39.85
N HIS A 372 -9.95 -24.38 40.86
CA HIS A 372 -10.81 -25.57 40.78
C HIS A 372 -12.29 -25.22 40.63
N GLN A 373 -12.73 -24.09 41.18
CA GLN A 373 -14.10 -23.62 40.96
C GLN A 373 -14.34 -23.12 39.53
N MET A 374 -13.30 -23.00 38.71
CA MET A 374 -13.44 -22.79 37.28
C MET A 374 -13.51 -24.08 36.46
N GLY A 375 -13.17 -25.22 37.05
CA GLY A 375 -13.08 -26.50 36.33
C GLY A 375 -11.92 -26.58 35.34
N LEU A 376 -11.02 -25.58 35.33
CA LEU A 376 -9.83 -25.54 34.47
C LEU A 376 -8.56 -25.99 35.19
N ALA A 377 -8.63 -26.29 36.49
CA ALA A 377 -7.53 -26.83 37.27
C ALA A 377 -7.79 -28.29 37.65
N VAL A 378 -6.71 -29.08 37.65
CA VAL A 378 -6.72 -30.49 38.07
C VAL A 378 -5.57 -30.78 39.03
N ASP A 379 -5.85 -31.62 40.01
CA ASP A 379 -4.84 -32.18 40.90
C ASP A 379 -4.54 -33.62 40.50
N ILE A 380 -3.33 -33.87 40.02
CA ILE A 380 -2.88 -35.20 39.62
C ILE A 380 -1.60 -35.52 40.40
N SER A 381 -1.63 -36.61 41.16
CA SER A 381 -0.53 -36.99 42.05
C SER A 381 0.11 -38.33 41.66
N GLY A 382 1.36 -38.50 42.09
CA GLY A 382 2.18 -39.68 41.86
C GLY A 382 3.59 -39.23 41.51
N GLU A 383 4.62 -39.70 42.24
CA GLU A 383 5.97 -39.14 42.12
C GLU A 383 6.49 -39.09 40.66
N ALA A 384 6.35 -40.19 39.93
CA ALA A 384 6.70 -40.25 38.51
C ALA A 384 5.77 -39.42 37.61
N ALA A 385 4.47 -39.38 37.94
CA ALA A 385 3.49 -38.60 37.20
C ALA A 385 3.71 -37.09 37.35
N ASN A 386 4.03 -36.61 38.56
CA ASN A 386 4.30 -35.21 38.82
C ASN A 386 5.51 -34.71 38.02
N ILE A 387 6.58 -35.52 37.94
CA ILE A 387 7.77 -35.20 37.12
C ILE A 387 7.39 -35.16 35.64
N TRP A 388 6.73 -36.21 35.13
CA TRP A 388 6.38 -36.30 33.71
C TRP A 388 5.40 -35.20 33.28
N LEU A 389 4.37 -34.95 34.07
CA LEU A 389 3.39 -33.90 33.79
C LEU A 389 4.04 -32.50 33.87
N ALA A 390 4.96 -32.25 34.81
CA ALA A 390 5.69 -30.98 34.83
C ALA A 390 6.49 -30.75 33.53
N GLU A 391 7.03 -31.80 32.94
CA GLU A 391 7.80 -31.73 31.69
C GLU A 391 6.93 -31.64 30.43
N HIS A 392 5.71 -32.20 30.45
CA HIS A 392 4.88 -32.40 29.26
C HIS A 392 3.53 -31.67 29.25
N CYS A 393 3.03 -31.13 30.38
CA CYS A 393 1.68 -30.56 30.47
C CYS A 393 1.41 -29.44 29.45
N TRP A 394 2.44 -28.66 29.11
CA TRP A 394 2.36 -27.57 28.13
C TRP A 394 2.06 -28.05 26.71
N GLU A 395 2.37 -29.30 26.37
CA GLU A 395 2.01 -29.87 25.05
C GLU A 395 0.49 -29.98 24.88
N TYR A 396 -0.25 -29.99 26.00
CA TYR A 396 -1.70 -30.18 26.08
C TYR A 396 -2.44 -28.91 26.52
N GLY A 397 -1.78 -27.76 26.61
CA GLY A 397 -2.45 -26.53 27.05
C GLY A 397 -2.51 -26.33 28.56
N PHE A 398 -1.79 -27.14 29.33
CA PHE A 398 -1.70 -27.02 30.78
C PHE A 398 -0.38 -26.40 31.23
N ILE A 399 -0.40 -25.73 32.38
CA ILE A 399 0.80 -25.26 33.08
C ILE A 399 0.87 -25.90 34.46
N LEU A 400 2.07 -26.20 34.96
CA LEU A 400 2.29 -26.44 36.38
C LEU A 400 2.16 -25.10 37.11
N ARG A 401 1.09 -24.95 37.90
CA ARG A 401 0.64 -23.62 38.33
C ARG A 401 1.44 -23.01 39.47
N TYR A 402 1.81 -23.83 40.47
CA TYR A 402 2.41 -23.37 41.71
C TYR A 402 3.74 -24.05 41.95
N THR A 403 4.82 -23.32 41.69
CA THR A 403 6.20 -23.75 41.96
C THR A 403 6.77 -23.01 43.16
N GLU A 404 7.74 -23.61 43.84
CA GLU A 404 8.41 -22.99 44.99
C GLU A 404 9.00 -21.61 44.67
N GLU A 405 9.62 -21.47 43.50
CA GLU A 405 10.25 -20.22 43.05
C GLU A 405 9.27 -19.07 42.82
N LYS A 406 7.99 -19.38 42.56
CA LYS A 406 6.95 -18.40 42.20
C LYS A 406 5.93 -18.16 43.33
N ALA A 407 6.06 -18.85 44.46
CA ALA A 407 5.10 -18.79 45.57
C ALA A 407 4.84 -17.38 46.12
N SER A 408 5.85 -16.49 46.10
CA SER A 408 5.68 -15.09 46.54
C SER A 408 4.82 -14.25 45.59
N ILE A 409 4.65 -14.69 44.34
CA ILE A 409 3.85 -14.01 43.31
C ILE A 409 2.46 -14.64 43.25
N THR A 410 2.38 -15.97 43.19
CA THR A 410 1.11 -16.71 43.08
C THR A 410 0.30 -16.69 44.38
N GLY A 411 0.96 -16.49 45.52
CA GLY A 411 0.34 -16.51 46.85
C GLY A 411 0.04 -17.92 47.38
N ILE A 412 0.40 -18.97 46.64
CA ILE A 412 0.22 -20.38 47.03
C ILE A 412 1.59 -21.07 47.04
N THR A 413 1.82 -21.88 48.06
CA THR A 413 3.07 -22.65 48.19
C THR A 413 3.19 -23.75 47.12
N ASN A 414 4.35 -24.41 47.02
CA ASN A 414 4.63 -25.38 45.97
C ASN A 414 3.62 -26.54 45.94
N GLU A 415 2.94 -26.72 44.80
CA GLU A 415 1.98 -27.81 44.56
C GLU A 415 2.33 -28.54 43.26
N PRO A 416 3.24 -29.54 43.29
CA PRO A 416 3.71 -30.26 42.11
C PRO A 416 2.62 -31.06 41.38
N TRP A 417 1.41 -31.10 41.94
CA TRP A 417 0.23 -31.80 41.43
C TRP A 417 -0.80 -30.89 40.77
N HIS A 418 -0.73 -29.56 40.93
CA HIS A 418 -1.76 -28.63 40.46
C HIS A 418 -1.45 -28.14 39.04
N PHE A 419 -2.25 -28.59 38.07
CA PHE A 419 -2.12 -28.23 36.67
C PHE A 419 -3.31 -27.38 36.21
N ARG A 420 -3.03 -26.26 35.54
CA ARG A 420 -4.05 -25.29 35.09
C ARG A 420 -4.11 -25.22 33.57
N TYR A 421 -5.28 -25.42 32.97
CA TYR A 421 -5.50 -25.22 31.54
C TYR A 421 -5.54 -23.73 31.20
N VAL A 422 -4.77 -23.35 30.18
CA VAL A 422 -4.66 -22.00 29.62
C VAL A 422 -4.74 -21.99 28.08
N GLY A 423 -4.85 -23.17 27.44
CA GLY A 423 -4.79 -23.30 25.98
C GLY A 423 -3.37 -23.57 25.48
N ARG A 424 -3.25 -24.28 24.36
CA ARG A 424 -1.96 -24.82 23.87
C ARG A 424 -0.95 -23.72 23.55
N GLU A 425 -1.36 -22.69 22.80
CA GLU A 425 -0.45 -21.62 22.40
C GLU A 425 0.10 -20.88 23.62
N ILE A 426 -0.78 -20.60 24.59
CA ILE A 426 -0.42 -19.89 25.81
C ILE A 426 0.51 -20.71 26.69
N SER A 427 0.22 -22.00 26.89
CA SER A 427 1.08 -22.86 27.71
C SER A 427 2.48 -23.04 27.11
N MET A 428 2.59 -23.06 25.78
CA MET A 428 3.87 -23.11 25.07
C MET A 428 4.67 -21.81 25.28
N ASP A 429 4.04 -20.64 25.09
CA ASP A 429 4.67 -19.34 25.33
C ASP A 429 5.14 -19.20 26.80
N MET A 430 4.34 -19.67 27.75
CA MET A 430 4.69 -19.67 29.18
C MET A 430 5.86 -20.61 29.49
N LYS A 431 5.86 -21.83 28.92
CA LYS A 431 6.96 -22.78 29.09
C LYS A 431 8.28 -22.24 28.53
N ASP A 432 8.26 -21.51 27.41
CA ASP A 432 9.47 -20.93 26.82
C ASP A 432 9.95 -19.68 27.57
N SER A 433 9.05 -18.90 28.16
CA SER A 433 9.40 -17.68 28.92
C SER A 433 9.78 -17.95 30.38
N GLY A 434 9.32 -19.05 30.99
CA GLY A 434 9.54 -19.36 32.41
C GLY A 434 8.76 -18.45 33.38
N LEU A 435 7.76 -17.72 32.87
CA LEU A 435 6.90 -16.83 33.65
C LEU A 435 5.76 -17.62 34.30
N CYS A 436 5.38 -17.26 35.53
CA CYS A 436 4.09 -17.71 36.09
C CYS A 436 2.93 -16.96 35.43
N LEU A 437 1.70 -17.40 35.69
CA LEU A 437 0.51 -16.84 35.02
C LEU A 437 0.34 -15.34 35.29
N GLU A 438 0.58 -14.91 36.53
CA GLU A 438 0.54 -13.50 36.93
C GLU A 438 1.56 -12.66 36.16
N GLU A 439 2.81 -13.10 36.09
CA GLU A 439 3.87 -12.37 35.36
C GLU A 439 3.57 -12.32 33.86
N TYR A 440 3.11 -13.43 33.28
CA TYR A 440 2.81 -13.53 31.86
C TYR A 440 1.66 -12.60 31.44
N LEU A 441 0.68 -12.40 32.34
CA LEU A 441 -0.45 -11.50 32.14
C LEU A 441 -0.17 -10.06 32.63
N GLY A 442 1.04 -9.75 33.10
CA GLY A 442 1.38 -8.41 33.61
C GLY A 442 0.60 -8.02 34.87
N ALA A 443 0.22 -9.01 35.68
CA ALA A 443 -0.58 -8.88 36.91
C ALA A 443 0.21 -9.19 38.20
N ALA A 444 1.53 -9.39 38.10
CA ALA A 444 2.43 -9.72 39.21
C ALA A 444 2.83 -8.51 40.08
#